data_AF-A0A9E6QWD5-F1
#
_entry.id   AF-A0A9E6QWD5-F1
#
_cell.length_a   1.000
_cell.length_b   1.000
_cell.length_c   1.000
_cell.angle_alpha   90.00
_cell.angle_beta   90.00
_cell.angle_gamma   90.00
#
_symmetry.space_group_name_H-M   'P 1'
#
loop_
_entity.id
_entity.type
_entity.pdbx_description
1 polymer ?
#
loop_
_entity_poly.entity_id
_entity_poly.type
_entity_poly.pdbx_seq_one_letter_code
_entity_poly.pdbx_strand_id
1 'polypeptide(L)'
;MTEMQTDTAQADRNRRWKKAALALGLGAIAGFAGATLILQFFDSGALPAVGASVEIAALVGLIYMLTAAAVAVGVISPKSGAKFLNVEDAEELQEQRGILLYSGIGMATAGLALVAVALGGVAGVIDPAMALTVYIALSVMTCWISLKSWKLQDELMRAAGSETAAFAYYLVLGIGGTWAVLAHLGFVTAPQPLDWLTLFWGLTLLAAFIAAGRRGMLAMR
;
A
#
# COMPACT_ATOMS: atom_id res chain seq x y z
N MET A 1 45.22 9.90 -7.87
CA MET A 1 44.18 8.87 -8.12
C MET A 1 43.02 8.94 -7.13
N THR A 2 43.23 9.40 -5.90
CA THR A 2 42.21 9.51 -4.84
C THR A 2 41.16 10.60 -5.08
N GLU A 3 41.56 11.78 -5.59
CA GLU A 3 40.61 12.91 -5.84
C GLU A 3 39.60 12.62 -6.96
N MET A 4 40.04 11.94 -8.03
CA MET A 4 39.17 11.60 -9.16
C MET A 4 38.12 10.53 -8.81
N GLN A 5 38.42 9.66 -7.83
CA GLN A 5 37.46 8.66 -7.32
C GLN A 5 36.42 9.29 -6.37
N THR A 6 36.78 10.34 -5.63
CA THR A 6 35.83 11.09 -4.79
C THR A 6 34.84 11.91 -5.61
N ASP A 7 35.28 12.53 -6.71
CA ASP A 7 34.39 13.33 -7.57
C ASP A 7 33.34 12.47 -8.30
N THR A 8 33.72 11.29 -8.78
CA THR A 8 32.79 10.35 -9.44
C THR A 8 31.76 9.78 -8.46
N ALA A 9 32.18 9.39 -7.25
CA ALA A 9 31.28 8.91 -6.20
C ALA A 9 30.28 10.00 -5.74
N GLN A 10 30.72 11.26 -5.66
CA GLN A 10 29.86 12.38 -5.28
C GLN A 10 28.84 12.73 -6.37
N ALA A 11 29.25 12.67 -7.65
CA ALA A 11 28.36 12.87 -8.79
C ALA A 11 27.26 11.79 -8.87
N ASP A 12 27.61 10.52 -8.65
CA ASP A 12 26.64 9.41 -8.65
C ASP A 12 25.66 9.49 -7.49
N ARG A 13 26.14 9.86 -6.30
CA ARG A 13 25.26 10.11 -5.14
C ARG A 13 24.26 11.22 -5.44
N ASN A 14 24.70 12.33 -6.03
CA ASN A 14 23.82 13.46 -6.37
C ASN A 14 22.79 13.06 -7.43
N ARG A 15 23.18 12.25 -8.43
CA ARG A 15 22.25 11.73 -9.45
C ARG A 15 21.17 10.83 -8.83
N ARG A 16 21.54 9.92 -7.93
CA ARG A 16 20.59 9.03 -7.22
C ARG A 16 19.63 9.82 -6.34
N TRP A 17 20.11 10.84 -5.62
CA TRP A 17 19.27 11.73 -4.83
C TRP A 17 18.27 12.50 -5.69
N LYS A 18 18.68 13.04 -6.84
CA LYS A 18 17.78 13.71 -7.78
C LYS A 18 16.71 12.76 -8.31
N LYS A 19 17.06 11.52 -8.65
CA LYS A 19 16.09 10.48 -9.06
C LYS A 19 15.10 10.16 -7.94
N ALA A 20 15.58 9.99 -6.70
CA ALA A 20 14.73 9.72 -5.54
C ALA A 20 13.77 10.88 -5.25
N ALA A 21 14.28 12.12 -5.27
CA ALA A 21 13.45 13.31 -5.10
C ALA A 21 12.39 13.44 -6.21
N LEU A 22 12.74 13.11 -7.46
CA LEU A 22 11.79 13.08 -8.57
C LEU A 22 10.71 12.01 -8.37
N ALA A 23 11.10 10.78 -8.00
CA ALA A 23 10.15 9.69 -7.75
C ALA A 23 9.21 10.01 -6.59
N LEU A 24 9.73 10.57 -5.50
CA LEU A 24 8.93 11.05 -4.37
C LEU A 24 8.00 12.18 -4.79
N GLY A 25 8.47 13.14 -5.59
CA GLY A 25 7.66 14.22 -6.12
C GLY A 25 6.52 13.73 -7.00
N LEU A 26 6.79 12.79 -7.92
CA LEU A 26 5.78 12.16 -8.76
C LEU A 26 4.76 11.37 -7.93
N GLY A 27 5.22 10.63 -6.93
CA GLY A 27 4.34 9.92 -5.99
C GLY A 27 3.45 10.87 -5.19
N ALA A 28 4.00 11.99 -4.71
CA ALA A 28 3.24 13.01 -3.99
C ALA A 28 2.19 13.69 -4.87
N ILE A 29 2.52 14.01 -6.13
CA ILE A 29 1.57 14.58 -7.10
C ILE A 29 0.47 13.58 -7.41
N ALA A 30 0.82 12.32 -7.69
CA ALA A 30 -0.15 11.27 -7.97
C ALA A 30 -1.07 11.01 -6.77
N GLY A 31 -0.51 10.97 -5.55
CA GLY A 31 -1.27 10.84 -4.31
C GLY A 31 -2.22 12.02 -4.08
N PHE A 32 -1.74 13.25 -4.25
CA PHE A 32 -2.56 14.46 -4.11
C PHE A 32 -3.69 14.49 -5.15
N ALA A 33 -3.40 14.21 -6.41
CA ALA A 33 -4.40 14.16 -7.47
C ALA A 33 -5.44 13.07 -7.21
N GLY A 34 -5.00 11.85 -6.84
CA GLY A 34 -5.89 10.74 -6.49
C GLY A 34 -6.78 11.06 -5.30
N ALA A 35 -6.22 11.67 -4.25
CA ALA A 35 -6.99 12.11 -3.09
C ALA A 35 -8.01 13.20 -3.45
N THR A 36 -7.60 14.20 -4.23
CA THR A 36 -8.49 15.27 -4.68
C THR A 36 -9.64 14.73 -5.51
N LEU A 37 -9.38 13.80 -6.43
CA LEU A 37 -10.42 13.17 -7.24
C LEU A 37 -11.42 12.38 -6.39
N ILE A 38 -10.96 11.65 -5.37
CA ILE A 38 -11.84 10.92 -4.45
C ILE A 38 -12.69 11.89 -3.63
N LEU A 39 -12.09 12.94 -3.06
CA LEU A 39 -12.83 13.92 -2.27
C LEU A 39 -13.85 14.68 -3.13
N GLN A 40 -13.47 15.11 -4.33
CA GLN A 40 -14.41 15.71 -5.29
C GLN A 40 -15.53 14.76 -5.69
N PHE A 41 -15.25 13.45 -5.80
CA PHE A 41 -16.28 12.45 -6.06
C PHE A 41 -17.27 12.34 -4.91
N PHE A 42 -16.80 12.34 -3.65
CA PHE A 42 -17.69 12.38 -2.48
C PHE A 42 -18.47 13.71 -2.39
N ASP A 43 -17.83 14.84 -2.71
CA ASP A 43 -18.45 16.17 -2.67
C ASP A 43 -19.38 16.48 -3.86
N SER A 44 -19.34 15.66 -4.91
CA SER A 44 -20.13 15.87 -6.14
C SER A 44 -21.64 15.78 -5.94
N GLY A 45 -22.10 15.35 -4.76
CA GLY A 45 -23.50 15.04 -4.48
C GLY A 45 -23.99 13.75 -5.14
N ALA A 46 -23.12 13.01 -5.83
CA ALA A 46 -23.44 11.71 -6.41
C ALA A 46 -23.62 10.62 -5.34
N LEU A 47 -22.98 10.78 -4.17
CA LEU A 47 -23.08 9.90 -3.03
C LEU A 47 -23.71 10.62 -1.83
N PRO A 48 -24.33 9.90 -0.88
CA PRO A 48 -24.70 10.47 0.42
C PRO A 48 -23.48 11.08 1.09
N ALA A 49 -23.67 12.14 1.88
CA ALA A 49 -22.60 12.73 2.68
C ALA A 49 -22.01 11.67 3.62
N VAL A 50 -20.71 11.43 3.50
CA VAL A 50 -19.99 10.43 4.31
C VAL A 50 -19.06 11.13 5.31
N GLY A 51 -18.71 10.42 6.39
CA GLY A 51 -17.76 10.93 7.38
C GLY A 51 -16.30 10.63 7.01
N ALA A 52 -15.36 11.32 7.69
CA ALA A 52 -13.92 11.19 7.46
C ALA A 52 -13.40 9.74 7.50
N SER A 53 -13.97 8.87 8.35
CA SER A 53 -13.61 7.44 8.41
C SER A 53 -13.80 6.73 7.07
N VAL A 54 -14.88 7.04 6.34
CA VAL A 54 -15.17 6.46 5.02
C VAL A 54 -14.19 6.99 3.98
N GLU A 55 -13.94 8.29 3.98
CA GLU A 55 -12.99 8.93 3.06
C GLU A 55 -11.58 8.35 3.23
N ILE A 56 -11.10 8.26 4.47
CA ILE A 56 -9.77 7.72 4.77
C ILE A 56 -9.69 6.25 4.36
N ALA A 57 -10.71 5.44 4.66
CA ALA A 57 -10.75 4.03 4.25
C ALA A 57 -10.72 3.87 2.72
N ALA A 58 -11.48 4.69 2.00
CA ALA A 58 -11.50 4.72 0.54
C ALA A 58 -10.13 5.13 -0.04
N LEU A 59 -9.46 6.12 0.56
CA LEU A 59 -8.12 6.56 0.16
C LEU A 59 -7.08 5.46 0.39
N VAL A 60 -7.11 4.78 1.54
CA VAL A 60 -6.21 3.64 1.79
C VAL A 60 -6.47 2.53 0.77
N GLY A 61 -7.73 2.20 0.52
CA GLY A 61 -8.11 1.23 -0.51
C GLY A 61 -7.61 1.62 -1.91
N LEU A 62 -7.68 2.90 -2.28
CA LEU A 62 -7.11 3.41 -3.52
C LEU A 62 -5.60 3.21 -3.59
N ILE A 63 -4.86 3.43 -2.50
CA ILE A 63 -3.40 3.20 -2.49
C ILE A 63 -3.07 1.73 -2.80
N TYR A 64 -3.82 0.79 -2.23
CA TYR A 64 -3.70 -0.63 -2.58
C TYR A 64 -3.97 -0.89 -4.06
N MET A 65 -5.02 -0.28 -4.62
CA MET A 65 -5.38 -0.42 -6.04
C MET A 65 -4.34 0.19 -6.98
N LEU A 66 -3.82 1.38 -6.66
CA LEU A 66 -2.74 2.02 -7.43
C LEU A 66 -1.45 1.19 -7.37
N THR A 67 -1.14 0.61 -6.21
CA THR A 67 0.01 -0.29 -6.05
C THR A 67 -0.18 -1.56 -6.89
N ALA A 68 -1.38 -2.15 -6.87
CA ALA A 68 -1.70 -3.30 -7.71
C ALA A 68 -1.58 -2.98 -9.20
N ALA A 69 -2.05 -1.81 -9.64
CA ALA A 69 -1.92 -1.35 -11.01
C ALA A 69 -0.45 -1.16 -11.41
N ALA A 70 0.35 -0.55 -10.53
CA ALA A 70 1.80 -0.38 -10.73
C ALA A 70 2.52 -1.72 -10.92
N VAL A 71 2.20 -2.71 -10.07
CA VAL A 71 2.76 -4.06 -10.18
C VAL A 71 2.27 -4.77 -11.46
N ALA A 72 1.01 -4.58 -11.85
CA ALA A 72 0.46 -5.16 -13.07
C ALA A 72 1.21 -4.69 -14.34
N VAL A 73 1.71 -3.45 -14.37
CA VAL A 73 2.57 -2.96 -15.46
C VAL A 73 3.82 -3.83 -15.61
N GLY A 74 4.45 -4.21 -14.50
CA GLY A 74 5.61 -5.11 -14.50
C GLY A 74 5.30 -6.51 -14.99
N VAL A 75 4.10 -7.03 -14.69
CA VAL A 75 3.65 -8.37 -15.10
C VAL A 75 3.25 -8.43 -16.58
N ILE A 76 2.60 -7.38 -17.08
CA ILE A 76 2.09 -7.29 -18.47
C ILE A 76 3.21 -6.92 -19.43
N SER A 77 4.05 -5.95 -19.05
CA SER A 77 5.17 -5.47 -19.86
C SER A 77 6.45 -5.41 -19.02
N PRO A 78 7.22 -6.51 -18.90
CA PRO A 78 8.46 -6.52 -18.14
C PRO A 78 9.48 -5.46 -18.59
N LYS A 79 9.54 -5.16 -19.89
CA LYS A 79 10.45 -4.13 -20.44
C LYS A 79 10.07 -2.71 -19.97
N SER A 80 8.78 -2.38 -19.99
CA SER A 80 8.31 -1.08 -19.46
C SER A 80 8.36 -1.05 -17.93
N GLY A 81 8.04 -2.18 -17.31
CA GLY A 81 8.07 -2.41 -15.88
C GLY A 81 9.44 -2.22 -15.27
N ALA A 82 10.52 -2.71 -15.90
CA ALA A 82 11.87 -2.57 -15.37
C ALA A 82 12.26 -1.10 -15.19
N LYS A 83 11.90 -0.26 -16.17
CA LYS A 83 12.13 1.19 -16.11
C LYS A 83 11.24 1.88 -15.07
N PHE A 84 9.97 1.49 -15.00
CA PHE A 84 8.98 2.11 -14.13
C PHE A 84 9.18 1.74 -12.65
N LEU A 85 9.44 0.46 -12.37
CA LEU A 85 9.65 -0.11 -11.04
C LEU A 85 11.11 -0.01 -10.58
N ASN A 86 12.00 0.59 -11.39
CA ASN A 86 13.43 0.76 -11.08
C ASN A 86 14.12 -0.59 -10.74
N VAL A 87 13.87 -1.61 -11.58
CA VAL A 87 14.48 -2.94 -11.48
C VAL A 87 15.66 -3.04 -12.45
N GLU A 88 16.69 -3.81 -12.11
CA GLU A 88 17.96 -3.87 -12.83
C GLU A 88 17.82 -4.45 -14.24
N ASP A 89 17.03 -5.52 -14.38
CA ASP A 89 16.73 -6.10 -15.69
C ASP A 89 15.25 -6.53 -15.81
N ALA A 90 14.73 -6.48 -17.03
CA ALA A 90 13.41 -7.01 -17.38
C ALA A 90 13.34 -8.54 -17.23
N GLU A 91 14.48 -9.24 -17.31
CA GLU A 91 14.58 -10.69 -17.06
C GLU A 91 14.21 -11.04 -15.61
N GLU A 92 14.66 -10.24 -14.63
CA GLU A 92 14.30 -10.40 -13.22
C GLU A 92 12.77 -10.32 -13.02
N LEU A 93 12.12 -9.39 -13.72
CA LEU A 93 10.65 -9.27 -13.71
C LEU A 93 9.95 -10.47 -14.38
N GLN A 94 10.58 -11.10 -15.37
CA GLN A 94 10.03 -12.31 -16.00
C GLN A 94 10.12 -13.51 -15.08
N GLU A 95 11.25 -13.68 -14.38
CA GLU A 95 11.44 -14.73 -13.38
C GLU A 95 10.48 -14.56 -12.20
N GLN A 96 10.33 -13.32 -11.72
CA GLN A 96 9.44 -12.98 -10.61
C GLN A 96 7.98 -12.75 -11.05
N ARG A 97 7.64 -13.00 -12.32
CA ARG A 97 6.29 -12.71 -12.84
C ARG A 97 5.18 -13.38 -12.04
N GLY A 98 5.40 -14.62 -11.61
CA GLY A 98 4.45 -15.37 -10.80
C GLY A 98 4.18 -14.69 -9.46
N ILE A 99 5.24 -14.33 -8.73
CA ILE A 99 5.10 -13.68 -7.42
C ILE A 99 4.54 -12.26 -7.52
N LEU A 100 4.92 -11.51 -8.56
CA LEU A 100 4.38 -10.17 -8.83
C LEU A 100 2.89 -10.25 -9.19
N LEU A 101 2.47 -11.24 -9.98
CA LEU A 101 1.07 -11.46 -10.29
C LEU A 101 0.24 -11.73 -9.03
N TYR A 102 0.67 -12.69 -8.19
CA TYR A 102 -0.05 -12.98 -6.95
C TYR A 102 -0.06 -11.78 -5.99
N SER A 103 1.07 -11.07 -5.85
CA SER A 103 1.12 -9.85 -5.04
C SER A 103 0.17 -8.78 -5.57
N GLY A 104 0.13 -8.56 -6.88
CA GLY A 104 -0.77 -7.60 -7.52
C GLY A 104 -2.25 -7.94 -7.29
N ILE A 105 -2.64 -9.20 -7.48
CA ILE A 105 -4.04 -9.62 -7.23
C ILE A 105 -4.36 -9.53 -5.73
N GLY A 106 -3.44 -9.91 -4.85
CA GLY A 106 -3.60 -9.78 -3.40
C GLY A 106 -3.83 -8.33 -2.98
N MET A 107 -3.04 -7.39 -3.51
CA MET A 107 -3.19 -5.96 -3.25
C MET A 107 -4.52 -5.42 -3.80
N ALA A 108 -4.92 -5.82 -5.02
CA ALA A 108 -6.17 -5.39 -5.61
C ALA A 108 -7.39 -5.89 -4.80
N THR A 109 -7.39 -7.17 -4.42
CA THR A 109 -8.47 -7.77 -3.65
C THR A 109 -8.57 -7.17 -2.24
N ALA A 110 -7.43 -6.92 -1.58
CA ALA A 110 -7.37 -6.20 -0.30
C ALA A 110 -7.94 -4.77 -0.40
N GLY A 111 -7.50 -4.00 -1.40
CA GLY A 111 -7.97 -2.63 -1.62
C GLY A 111 -9.48 -2.58 -1.91
N LEU A 112 -9.97 -3.45 -2.80
CA LEU A 112 -11.39 -3.57 -3.11
C LEU A 112 -12.22 -3.99 -1.90
N ALA A 113 -11.71 -4.89 -1.05
CA ALA A 113 -12.39 -5.29 0.18
C ALA A 113 -12.61 -4.10 1.10
N LEU A 114 -11.57 -3.28 1.30
CA LEU A 114 -11.67 -2.09 2.15
C LEU A 114 -12.62 -1.04 1.56
N VAL A 115 -12.55 -0.77 0.25
CA VAL A 115 -13.48 0.15 -0.43
C VAL A 115 -14.93 -0.34 -0.33
N ALA A 116 -15.17 -1.65 -0.51
CA ALA A 116 -16.52 -2.22 -0.42
C ALA A 116 -17.15 -2.01 0.96
N VAL A 117 -16.38 -2.19 2.04
CA VAL A 117 -16.87 -1.92 3.40
C VAL A 117 -16.99 -0.44 3.69
N ALA A 118 -16.05 0.39 3.20
CA ALA A 118 -16.10 1.84 3.39
C ALA A 118 -17.35 2.46 2.75
N LEU A 119 -17.71 1.99 1.55
CA LEU A 119 -18.93 2.42 0.85
C LEU A 119 -20.19 1.66 1.32
N GLY A 120 -20.04 0.70 2.23
CA GLY A 120 -21.13 -0.03 2.86
C GLY A 120 -21.61 0.62 4.15
N GLY A 121 -22.80 0.23 4.61
CA GLY A 121 -23.36 0.65 5.91
C GLY A 121 -24.69 1.39 5.78
N VAL A 122 -25.21 1.88 6.92
CA VAL A 122 -26.57 2.44 7.02
C VAL A 122 -26.79 3.68 6.14
N ALA A 123 -25.72 4.43 5.86
CA ALA A 123 -25.73 5.57 4.93
C ALA A 123 -24.84 5.33 3.69
N GLY A 124 -24.40 4.08 3.48
CA GLY A 124 -23.53 3.71 2.37
C GLY A 124 -24.29 3.55 1.06
N VAL A 125 -23.54 3.58 -0.05
CA VAL A 125 -24.05 3.36 -1.41
C VAL A 125 -24.27 1.86 -1.66
N ILE A 126 -23.53 1.03 -0.95
CA ILE A 126 -23.57 -0.43 -1.02
C ILE A 126 -24.42 -0.95 0.13
N ASP A 127 -25.39 -1.80 -0.19
CA ASP A 127 -26.19 -2.53 0.80
C ASP A 127 -25.27 -3.23 1.84
N PRO A 128 -25.56 -3.15 3.16
CA PRO A 128 -24.70 -3.71 4.20
C PRO A 128 -24.42 -5.21 4.05
N ALA A 129 -25.40 -6.03 3.65
CA ALA A 129 -25.21 -7.46 3.47
C ALA A 129 -24.34 -7.75 2.24
N MET A 130 -24.53 -6.98 1.17
CA MET A 130 -23.68 -7.04 -0.02
C MET A 130 -22.23 -6.62 0.29
N ALA A 131 -22.02 -5.52 1.01
CA ALA A 131 -20.71 -5.04 1.43
C ALA A 131 -19.96 -6.10 2.27
N LEU A 132 -20.65 -6.70 3.25
CA LEU A 132 -20.10 -7.78 4.06
C LEU A 132 -19.73 -9.01 3.22
N THR A 133 -20.61 -9.42 2.29
CA THR A 133 -20.38 -10.58 1.43
C THR A 133 -19.15 -10.36 0.54
N VAL A 134 -19.05 -9.18 -0.09
CA VAL A 134 -17.90 -8.79 -0.93
C VAL A 134 -16.62 -8.75 -0.09
N TYR A 135 -16.67 -8.15 1.10
CA TYR A 135 -15.52 -8.09 2.00
C TYR A 135 -15.00 -9.46 2.38
N ILE A 136 -15.89 -10.38 2.78
CA ILE A 136 -15.52 -11.75 3.15
C ILE A 136 -14.92 -12.47 1.93
N ALA A 137 -15.59 -12.43 0.79
CA ALA A 137 -15.14 -13.11 -0.42
C ALA A 137 -13.75 -12.62 -0.87
N LEU A 138 -13.54 -11.31 -0.89
CA LEU A 138 -12.27 -10.71 -1.26
C LEU A 138 -11.18 -10.96 -0.23
N SER A 139 -11.49 -10.90 1.08
CA SER A 139 -10.52 -11.20 2.14
C SER A 139 -10.07 -12.67 2.09
N VAL A 140 -10.99 -13.61 1.87
CA VAL A 140 -10.67 -15.02 1.67
C VAL A 140 -9.78 -15.21 0.44
N MET A 141 -10.10 -14.51 -0.67
CA MET A 141 -9.28 -14.52 -1.87
C MET A 141 -7.87 -13.97 -1.61
N THR A 142 -7.75 -12.84 -0.91
CA THR A 142 -6.46 -12.26 -0.52
C THR A 142 -5.65 -13.27 0.29
N CYS A 143 -6.22 -13.86 1.34
CA CYS A 143 -5.54 -14.89 2.15
C CYS A 143 -5.10 -16.08 1.30
N TRP A 144 -5.98 -16.60 0.45
CA TRP A 144 -5.67 -17.74 -0.41
C TRP A 144 -4.52 -17.45 -1.38
N ILE A 145 -4.51 -16.27 -1.99
CA ILE A 145 -3.45 -15.81 -2.89
C ILE A 145 -2.14 -15.60 -2.14
N SER A 146 -2.16 -15.03 -0.95
CA SER A 146 -0.97 -14.88 -0.09
C SER A 146 -0.36 -16.25 0.29
N LEU A 147 -1.21 -17.25 0.58
CA LEU A 147 -0.74 -18.61 0.86
C LEU A 147 -0.12 -19.26 -0.39
N LYS A 148 -0.68 -18.99 -1.58
CA LYS A 148 -0.11 -19.45 -2.85
C LYS A 148 1.23 -18.78 -3.16
N SER A 149 1.35 -17.48 -2.92
CA SER A 149 2.58 -16.73 -3.21
C SER A 149 3.75 -17.14 -2.30
N TRP A 150 3.47 -17.61 -1.08
CA TRP A 150 4.50 -18.07 -0.13
C TRP A 150 5.48 -19.08 -0.74
N LYS A 151 4.99 -20.02 -1.55
CA LYS A 151 5.82 -21.05 -2.19
C LYS A 151 6.79 -20.50 -3.23
N LEU A 152 6.51 -19.31 -3.75
CA LEU A 152 7.32 -18.62 -4.76
C LEU A 152 8.29 -17.61 -4.13
N GLN A 153 8.18 -17.35 -2.83
CA GLN A 153 9.08 -16.46 -2.10
C GLN A 153 10.38 -17.16 -1.75
N ASP A 154 11.49 -16.47 -2.00
CA ASP A 154 12.80 -16.82 -1.47
C ASP A 154 12.93 -16.48 0.03
N GLU A 155 14.11 -16.72 0.59
CA GLU A 155 14.38 -16.44 2.01
C GLU A 155 14.37 -14.95 2.34
N LEU A 156 14.84 -14.10 1.43
CA LEU A 156 14.89 -12.65 1.62
C LEU A 156 13.48 -12.06 1.66
N MET A 157 12.61 -12.47 0.74
CA MET A 157 11.22 -12.04 0.66
C MET A 157 10.42 -12.49 1.88
N ARG A 158 10.62 -13.73 2.34
CA ARG A 158 9.97 -14.22 3.57
C ARG A 158 10.44 -13.44 4.80
N ALA A 159 11.73 -13.17 4.90
CA ALA A 159 12.28 -12.36 5.99
C ALA A 159 11.74 -10.92 5.97
N ALA A 160 11.67 -10.30 4.79
CA ALA A 160 11.09 -8.96 4.61
C ALA A 160 9.59 -8.94 4.95
N GLY A 161 8.84 -9.97 4.56
CA GLY A 161 7.43 -10.12 4.92
C GLY A 161 7.22 -10.29 6.42
N SER A 162 8.03 -11.11 7.08
CA SER A 162 7.98 -11.28 8.54
C SER A 162 8.33 -9.98 9.29
N GLU A 163 9.33 -9.24 8.82
CA GLU A 163 9.70 -7.96 9.41
C GLU A 163 8.59 -6.90 9.21
N THR A 164 7.98 -6.88 8.03
CA THR A 164 6.80 -6.05 7.74
C THR A 164 5.65 -6.35 8.70
N ALA A 165 5.33 -7.63 8.92
CA ALA A 165 4.28 -8.03 9.85
C ALA A 165 4.58 -7.61 11.29
N ALA A 166 5.84 -7.75 11.73
CA ALA A 166 6.25 -7.29 13.06
C ALA A 166 6.11 -5.78 13.21
N PHE A 167 6.56 -4.99 12.22
CA PHE A 167 6.38 -3.54 12.24
C PHE A 167 4.90 -3.14 12.23
N ALA A 168 4.08 -3.77 11.39
CA ALA A 168 2.65 -3.50 11.32
C ALA A 168 1.98 -3.75 12.69
N TYR A 169 2.31 -4.87 13.35
CA TYR A 169 1.85 -5.17 14.70
C TYR A 169 2.22 -4.07 15.70
N TYR A 170 3.51 -3.68 15.75
CA TYR A 170 3.96 -2.65 16.69
C TYR A 170 3.35 -1.27 16.38
N LEU A 171 3.17 -0.91 15.11
CA LEU A 171 2.52 0.33 14.71
C LEU A 171 1.04 0.34 15.11
N VAL A 172 0.31 -0.75 14.85
CA VAL A 172 -1.10 -0.87 15.24
C VAL A 172 -1.25 -0.82 16.77
N LEU A 173 -0.41 -1.55 17.50
CA LEU A 173 -0.44 -1.52 18.96
C LEU A 173 -0.07 -0.12 19.50
N GLY A 174 0.97 0.49 18.94
CA GLY A 174 1.45 1.80 19.37
C GLY A 174 0.48 2.93 19.07
N ILE A 175 -0.13 2.95 17.88
CA ILE A 175 -1.06 4.00 17.46
C ILE A 175 -2.49 3.65 17.87
N GLY A 176 -3.02 2.54 17.35
CA GLY A 176 -4.38 2.09 17.62
C GLY A 176 -4.58 1.71 19.08
N GLY A 177 -3.66 0.95 19.67
CA GLY A 177 -3.76 0.56 21.08
C GLY A 177 -3.69 1.76 22.04
N THR A 178 -2.80 2.73 21.79
CA THR A 178 -2.76 3.97 22.58
C THR A 178 -4.05 4.77 22.42
N TRP A 179 -4.57 4.90 21.19
CA TRP A 179 -5.87 5.56 20.95
C TRP A 179 -7.00 4.84 21.69
N ALA A 180 -7.04 3.51 21.66
CA ALA A 180 -8.02 2.70 22.40
C ALA A 180 -7.98 2.98 23.90
N VAL A 181 -6.79 3.04 24.50
CA VAL A 181 -6.61 3.35 25.93
C VAL A 181 -7.08 4.76 26.23
N LEU A 182 -6.67 5.76 25.45
CA LEU A 182 -7.09 7.15 25.64
C LEU A 182 -8.62 7.30 25.54
N ALA A 183 -9.24 6.61 24.57
CA ALA A 183 -10.69 6.60 24.41
C ALA A 183 -11.40 5.91 25.58
N HIS A 184 -10.89 4.76 26.02
CA HIS A 184 -11.43 4.04 27.18
C HIS A 184 -11.39 4.87 28.46
N LEU A 185 -10.34 5.67 28.64
CA LEU A 185 -10.16 6.59 29.77
C LEU A 185 -10.88 7.94 29.59
N GLY A 186 -11.58 8.16 28.46
CA GLY A 186 -12.37 9.37 28.21
C GLY A 186 -11.58 10.61 27.78
N PHE A 187 -10.31 10.46 27.38
CA PHE A 187 -9.49 11.59 26.91
C PHE A 187 -9.78 12.00 25.46
N VAL A 188 -10.19 11.05 24.62
CA VAL A 188 -10.50 11.27 23.20
C VAL A 188 -11.74 10.48 22.79
N THR A 189 -12.32 10.80 21.63
CA THR A 189 -13.41 10.02 21.06
C THR A 189 -12.93 8.62 20.66
N ALA A 190 -13.80 7.63 20.85
CA ALA A 190 -13.50 6.27 20.44
C ALA A 190 -13.39 6.17 18.91
N PRO A 191 -12.36 5.46 18.40
CA PRO A 191 -12.26 5.19 16.97
C PRO A 191 -13.46 4.36 16.51
N GLN A 192 -13.99 4.69 15.33
CA GLN A 192 -15.05 3.89 14.72
C GLN A 192 -14.52 2.50 14.36
N PRO A 193 -15.38 1.47 14.25
CA PRO A 193 -14.96 0.14 13.80
C PRO A 193 -14.24 0.16 12.44
N LEU A 194 -14.64 1.06 11.53
CA LEU A 194 -13.99 1.23 10.23
C LEU A 194 -12.57 1.82 10.36
N ASP A 195 -12.32 2.67 11.36
CA ASP A 195 -11.00 3.25 11.60
C ASP A 195 -9.99 2.15 11.98
N TRP A 196 -10.42 1.16 12.76
CA TRP A 196 -9.59 -0.01 13.10
C TRP A 196 -9.21 -0.83 11.88
N LEU A 197 -10.18 -1.16 11.03
CA LEU A 197 -9.91 -1.86 9.77
C LEU A 197 -8.92 -1.06 8.94
N THR A 198 -9.14 0.23 8.80
CA THR A 198 -8.28 1.14 8.03
C THR A 198 -6.88 1.24 8.62
N LEU A 199 -6.73 1.25 9.95
CA LEU A 199 -5.43 1.23 10.63
C LEU A 199 -4.65 -0.05 10.31
N PHE A 200 -5.28 -1.22 10.33
CA PHE A 200 -4.61 -2.47 9.96
C PHE A 200 -4.06 -2.41 8.53
N TRP A 201 -4.87 -1.97 7.57
CA TRP A 201 -4.47 -1.90 6.16
C TRP A 201 -3.44 -0.78 5.90
N GLY A 202 -3.66 0.41 6.45
CA GLY A 202 -2.80 1.57 6.24
C GLY A 202 -1.43 1.43 6.91
N LEU A 203 -1.40 0.97 8.16
CA LEU A 203 -0.13 0.77 8.88
C LEU A 203 0.68 -0.41 8.34
N THR A 204 0.03 -1.40 7.70
CA THR A 204 0.74 -2.46 6.98
C THR A 204 1.50 -1.92 5.77
N LEU A 205 0.93 -0.97 5.01
CA LEU A 205 1.65 -0.29 3.91
C LEU A 205 2.86 0.48 4.43
N LEU A 206 2.68 1.23 5.52
CA LEU A 206 3.77 1.98 6.16
C LEU A 206 4.87 1.03 6.66
N ALA A 207 4.47 -0.07 7.31
CA ALA A 207 5.40 -1.10 7.77
C ALA A 207 6.20 -1.71 6.62
N ALA A 208 5.56 -1.98 5.49
CA ALA A 208 6.22 -2.52 4.30
C ALA A 208 7.28 -1.54 3.77
N PHE A 209 6.96 -0.24 3.73
CA PHE A 209 7.90 0.80 3.33
C PHE A 209 9.10 0.90 4.29
N ILE A 210 8.85 0.87 5.61
CA ILE A 210 9.91 0.89 6.64
C ILE A 210 10.81 -0.33 6.51
N ALA A 211 10.24 -1.53 6.43
CA ALA A 211 10.99 -2.78 6.29
C ALA A 211 11.82 -2.80 5.00
N ALA A 212 11.26 -2.34 3.88
CA ALA A 212 11.97 -2.22 2.62
C ALA A 212 13.13 -1.22 2.69
N GLY A 213 12.92 -0.06 3.34
CA GLY A 213 13.94 0.95 3.53
C GLY A 213 15.12 0.45 4.37
N ARG A 214 14.84 -0.24 5.49
CA ARG A 214 15.88 -0.80 6.37
C ARG A 214 16.76 -1.84 5.68
N ARG A 215 16.21 -2.57 4.71
CA ARG A 215 16.92 -3.57 3.91
C ARG A 215 17.64 -2.97 2.69
N GLY A 216 17.58 -1.65 2.49
CA GLY A 216 18.20 -0.98 1.36
C GLY A 216 17.48 -1.23 0.02
N MET A 217 16.27 -1.80 0.03
CA MET A 217 15.51 -2.13 -1.18
C MET A 217 14.91 -0.90 -1.88
N LEU A 218 14.88 0.25 -1.19
CA LEU A 218 14.41 1.53 -1.75
C LEU A 218 15.49 2.35 -2.45
N ALA A 219 16.72 1.83 -2.55
CA ALA A 219 17.82 2.55 -3.20
C ALA A 219 17.58 2.66 -4.72
N MET A 220 17.55 3.89 -5.23
CA MET A 220 17.41 4.15 -6.67
C MET A 220 18.66 3.66 -7.42
N ARG A 221 18.45 2.90 -8.50
CA ARG A 221 19.50 2.35 -9.36
C ARG A 221 19.69 3.26 -10.58
#